data_AF-A0A2E8LJF7-F1
#
_entry.id   AF-A0A2E8LJF7-F1
#
_cell.length_a   1.000
_cell.length_b   1.000
_cell.length_c   1.000
_cell.angle_alpha   90.00
_cell.angle_beta   90.00
_cell.angle_gamma   90.00
#
_symmetry.space_group_name_H-M   'P 1'
#
loop_
_entity.id
_entity.type
_entity.pdbx_description
1 polymer ?
#
loop_
_entity_poly.entity_id
_entity_poly.type
_entity_poly.pdbx_seq_one_letter_code
_entity_poly.pdbx_strand_id
1 'polypeptide(L)'
;MRNEAQCVIIGGGAMGTGLLYHLAHEGWTDTILVEKGELTSGSTWHAAGLIPHFIGSLNMAKVHHDATRLYQELEAETGLSTGWHGCGAVRLALNEEQAEWYRYVQGVLALIGVESHLIGPDEIRELAPLIEDTSDIVFGFHTPGDGWADPTGTTNAMAAGARQLGAEIARHTLVTDVNPLPDGRWQVVTDKGDITCDHVVNAAGHYGPQVGAMVGLDVPIVSMIHQYLITESLPEMAACEREMPVVRDPRSSCYYRREIDSLLVGPYERADAVTYGTKGIDWNLHFHLTPPDHDVLMPWLELAAQRIPIFGEAGIKQTISGPITHTPDGGFLMGPAPGLRNYWMCVGASIGITQGPGAGKYLAQWMVHGQTEINVREMDPRRFGPWATLDYTIDKSIDEYHEMYQVRMPGEYRPAGRPMRMTPIHADLDARGAQWQDVWGWERPRYYGPAEEYSWRRSNAFDVVGDECRGVRERVGIADLTAFAKFTVTGADAPALLDRLSANR
;
A
#
# COMPACT_ATOMS: atom_id res chain seq x y z
N MET A 1 7.96 -17.89 25.92
CA MET A 1 8.59 -17.57 24.63
C MET A 1 9.54 -18.69 24.29
N ARG A 2 9.34 -19.35 23.14
CA ARG A 2 10.34 -20.27 22.58
C ARG A 2 11.67 -19.55 22.30
N ASN A 3 12.78 -20.26 22.38
CA ASN A 3 14.13 -19.75 22.10
C ASN A 3 14.69 -20.23 20.75
N GLU A 4 13.96 -21.10 20.05
CA GLU A 4 14.23 -21.56 18.70
C GLU A 4 12.91 -21.60 17.93
N ALA A 5 12.93 -21.22 16.65
CA ALA A 5 11.75 -21.23 15.77
C ALA A 5 12.18 -21.34 14.30
N GLN A 6 11.33 -21.89 13.43
CA GLN A 6 11.54 -21.81 11.98
C GLN A 6 11.46 -20.35 11.48
N CYS A 7 10.50 -19.58 11.96
CA CYS A 7 10.27 -18.20 11.52
C CYS A 7 9.95 -17.24 12.68
N VAL A 8 10.58 -16.07 12.68
CA VAL A 8 10.25 -14.95 13.58
C VAL A 8 9.68 -13.79 12.78
N ILE A 9 8.46 -13.37 13.10
CA ILE A 9 7.80 -12.18 12.53
C ILE A 9 7.88 -11.03 13.52
N ILE A 10 8.45 -9.90 13.11
CA ILE A 10 8.62 -8.71 13.96
C ILE A 10 7.50 -7.72 13.64
N GLY A 11 6.51 -7.59 14.54
CA GLY A 11 5.39 -6.65 14.44
C GLY A 11 4.01 -7.34 14.42
N GLY A 12 3.15 -6.95 15.35
CA GLY A 12 1.81 -7.49 15.60
C GLY A 12 0.66 -6.65 15.04
N GLY A 13 0.90 -5.89 13.98
CA GLY A 13 -0.14 -5.22 13.19
C GLY A 13 -0.76 -6.15 12.14
N ALA A 14 -1.72 -5.62 11.36
CA ALA A 14 -2.47 -6.39 10.35
C ALA A 14 -1.59 -7.13 9.32
N MET A 15 -0.44 -6.54 8.92
CA MET A 15 0.50 -7.18 8.00
C MET A 15 1.19 -8.41 8.63
N GLY A 16 1.64 -8.28 9.87
CA GLY A 16 2.34 -9.35 10.58
C GLY A 16 1.42 -10.49 11.00
N THR A 17 0.22 -10.19 11.49
CA THR A 17 -0.78 -11.20 11.84
C THR A 17 -1.39 -11.86 10.60
N GLY A 18 -1.56 -11.13 9.50
CA GLY A 18 -1.96 -11.69 8.21
C GLY A 18 -0.96 -12.73 7.71
N LEU A 19 0.35 -12.42 7.78
CA LEU A 19 1.39 -13.40 7.47
C LEU A 19 1.40 -14.58 8.43
N LEU A 20 1.30 -14.33 9.73
CA LEU A 20 1.29 -15.39 10.75
C LEU A 20 0.14 -16.38 10.52
N TYR A 21 -1.06 -15.88 10.20
CA TYR A 21 -2.22 -16.69 9.85
C TYR A 21 -1.94 -17.58 8.65
N HIS A 22 -1.49 -17.00 7.54
CA HIS A 22 -1.28 -17.76 6.31
C HIS A 22 -0.10 -18.73 6.41
N LEU A 23 1.00 -18.39 7.09
CA LEU A 23 2.09 -19.35 7.36
C LEU A 23 1.61 -20.55 8.16
N ALA A 24 0.78 -20.33 9.19
CA ALA A 24 0.23 -21.43 9.99
C ALA A 24 -0.67 -22.35 9.15
N HIS A 25 -1.50 -21.78 8.27
CA HIS A 25 -2.35 -22.53 7.32
C HIS A 25 -1.56 -23.26 6.22
N GLU A 26 -0.39 -22.74 5.82
CA GLU A 26 0.58 -23.42 4.94
C GLU A 26 1.43 -24.48 5.70
N GLY A 27 1.19 -24.68 7.00
CA GLY A 27 1.83 -25.70 7.83
C GLY A 27 3.11 -25.24 8.54
N TRP A 28 3.54 -23.98 8.40
CA TRP A 28 4.65 -23.39 9.16
C TRP A 28 4.16 -22.92 10.53
N THR A 29 3.90 -23.87 11.42
CA THR A 29 3.40 -23.63 12.78
C THR A 29 4.53 -23.40 13.79
N ASP A 30 5.78 -23.74 13.44
CA ASP A 30 6.97 -23.33 14.18
C ASP A 30 7.33 -21.86 13.91
N THR A 31 6.32 -20.99 13.99
CA THR A 31 6.43 -19.55 13.76
C THR A 31 6.08 -18.81 15.05
N ILE A 32 6.85 -17.78 15.36
CA ILE A 32 6.57 -16.85 16.46
C ILE A 32 6.48 -15.41 15.95
N LEU A 33 5.40 -14.72 16.32
CA LEU A 33 5.28 -13.29 16.16
C LEU A 33 5.75 -12.58 17.44
N VAL A 34 6.61 -11.58 17.30
CA VAL A 34 7.14 -10.76 18.39
C VAL A 34 6.62 -9.34 18.23
N GLU A 35 5.91 -8.85 19.25
CA GLU A 35 5.27 -7.53 19.27
C GLU A 35 5.74 -6.75 20.50
N LYS A 36 6.28 -5.54 20.27
CA LYS A 36 6.86 -4.70 21.33
C LYS A 36 5.84 -4.24 22.38
N GLY A 37 4.57 -4.13 22.01
CA GLY A 37 3.48 -3.72 22.87
C GLY A 37 2.33 -4.70 22.83
N GLU A 38 1.15 -4.18 22.50
CA GLU A 38 -0.03 -4.98 22.22
C GLU A 38 -0.18 -5.20 20.71
N LEU A 39 -0.89 -6.27 20.33
CA LEU A 39 -1.34 -6.39 18.95
C LEU A 39 -2.09 -5.11 18.56
N THR A 40 -1.95 -4.72 17.29
CA THR A 40 -2.54 -3.50 16.71
C THR A 40 -1.96 -2.17 17.18
N SER A 41 -1.06 -2.15 18.17
CA SER A 41 -0.61 -0.91 18.85
C SER A 41 0.21 0.09 18.01
N GLY A 42 0.51 -0.24 16.75
CA GLY A 42 1.04 0.67 15.72
C GLY A 42 -0.06 1.46 15.00
N SER A 43 -0.08 1.45 13.67
CA SER A 43 -1.12 2.16 12.88
C SER A 43 -2.45 1.42 12.75
N THR A 44 -2.47 0.11 13.02
CA THR A 44 -3.65 -0.73 12.79
C THR A 44 -4.86 -0.28 13.61
N TRP A 45 -4.72 -0.06 14.91
CA TRP A 45 -5.87 0.22 15.79
C TRP A 45 -6.65 1.50 15.44
N HIS A 46 -5.98 2.49 14.84
CA HIS A 46 -6.58 3.77 14.48
C HIS A 46 -6.93 3.87 13.00
N ALA A 47 -6.87 2.77 12.24
CA ALA A 47 -7.30 2.78 10.85
C ALA A 47 -8.82 2.98 10.76
N ALA A 48 -9.29 3.69 9.73
CA ALA A 48 -10.73 3.84 9.49
C ALA A 48 -11.40 2.56 8.92
N GLY A 49 -10.62 1.49 8.68
CA GLY A 49 -11.14 0.14 8.43
C GLY A 49 -11.62 -0.16 7.01
N LEU A 50 -11.46 0.75 6.06
CA LEU A 50 -12.04 0.60 4.70
C LEU A 50 -11.36 -0.49 3.88
N ILE A 51 -12.14 -1.32 3.18
CA ILE A 51 -11.67 -2.48 2.39
C ILE A 51 -12.16 -2.38 0.94
N PRO A 52 -11.48 -1.61 0.08
CA PRO A 52 -11.86 -1.47 -1.32
C PRO A 52 -11.29 -2.56 -2.23
N HIS A 53 -12.07 -3.01 -3.21
CA HIS A 53 -11.51 -3.71 -4.37
C HIS A 53 -10.98 -2.75 -5.45
N PHE A 54 -11.44 -1.49 -5.50
CA PHE A 54 -11.04 -0.54 -6.54
C PHE A 54 -9.52 -0.31 -6.58
N ILE A 55 -8.84 -0.89 -7.57
CA ILE A 55 -7.41 -0.70 -7.83
C ILE A 55 -7.05 -1.05 -9.28
N GLY A 56 -6.11 -0.30 -9.87
CA GLY A 56 -5.76 -0.43 -11.29
C GLY A 56 -4.77 -1.55 -11.64
N SER A 57 -4.13 -2.16 -10.64
CA SER A 57 -3.24 -3.30 -10.86
C SER A 57 -3.98 -4.62 -10.61
N LEU A 58 -3.85 -5.55 -11.55
CA LEU A 58 -4.45 -6.88 -11.46
C LEU A 58 -3.91 -7.69 -10.27
N ASN A 59 -2.62 -7.62 -9.98
CA ASN A 59 -2.05 -8.42 -8.89
C ASN A 59 -2.40 -7.79 -7.53
N MET A 60 -2.39 -6.45 -7.41
CA MET A 60 -2.94 -5.77 -6.25
C MET A 60 -4.44 -6.03 -6.04
N ALA A 61 -5.24 -6.12 -7.11
CA ALA A 61 -6.66 -6.47 -6.99
C ALA A 61 -6.85 -7.87 -6.36
N LYS A 62 -5.99 -8.84 -6.72
CA LYS A 62 -5.96 -10.17 -6.09
C LYS A 62 -5.48 -10.14 -4.63
N VAL A 63 -4.68 -9.15 -4.23
CA VAL A 63 -4.33 -8.92 -2.82
C VAL A 63 -5.54 -8.40 -2.06
N HIS A 64 -6.20 -7.36 -2.56
CA HIS A 64 -7.37 -6.76 -1.91
C HIS A 64 -8.54 -7.75 -1.80
N HIS A 65 -8.71 -8.60 -2.81
CA HIS A 65 -9.74 -9.64 -2.82
C HIS A 65 -9.60 -10.65 -1.69
N ASP A 66 -8.38 -10.89 -1.20
CA ASP A 66 -8.19 -11.83 -0.09
C ASP A 66 -8.79 -11.30 1.22
N ALA A 67 -8.74 -9.98 1.46
CA ALA A 67 -9.23 -9.39 2.70
C ALA A 67 -10.76 -9.51 2.82
N THR A 68 -11.51 -9.18 1.76
CA THR A 68 -12.97 -9.28 1.77
C THR A 68 -13.43 -10.72 1.98
N ARG A 69 -12.79 -11.69 1.33
CA ARG A 69 -13.04 -13.11 1.56
C ARG A 69 -12.71 -13.52 3.00
N LEU A 70 -11.47 -13.27 3.44
CA LEU A 70 -10.99 -13.76 4.73
C LEU A 70 -11.78 -13.17 5.90
N TYR A 71 -12.11 -11.88 5.86
CA TYR A 71 -12.83 -11.23 6.96
C TYR A 71 -14.26 -11.73 7.15
N GLN A 72 -14.89 -12.27 6.11
CA GLN A 72 -16.19 -12.94 6.20
C GLN A 72 -16.09 -14.36 6.78
N GLU A 73 -14.96 -15.03 6.58
CA GLU A 73 -14.77 -16.43 6.97
C GLU A 73 -14.20 -16.59 8.40
N LEU A 74 -13.41 -15.62 8.86
CA LEU A 74 -12.67 -15.70 10.13
C LEU A 74 -13.55 -15.91 11.37
N GLU A 75 -14.76 -15.35 11.42
CA GLU A 75 -15.64 -15.54 12.57
C GLU A 75 -16.10 -17.00 12.70
N ALA A 76 -16.38 -17.66 11.57
CA ALA A 76 -16.74 -19.07 11.56
C ALA A 76 -15.57 -19.97 11.96
N GLU A 77 -14.34 -19.61 11.58
CA GLU A 77 -13.12 -20.34 11.96
C GLU A 77 -12.77 -20.13 13.44
N THR A 78 -12.78 -18.88 13.90
CA THR A 78 -12.13 -18.50 15.16
C THR A 78 -13.09 -18.23 16.30
N GLY A 79 -14.38 -18.05 16.01
CA GLY A 79 -15.39 -17.58 16.95
C GLY A 79 -15.23 -16.11 17.36
N LEU A 80 -14.33 -15.35 16.71
CA LEU A 80 -14.10 -13.93 16.94
C LEU A 80 -14.63 -13.12 15.76
N SER A 81 -15.51 -12.16 16.05
CA SER A 81 -16.03 -11.28 15.01
C SER A 81 -14.94 -10.36 14.46
N THR A 82 -14.98 -10.17 13.15
CA THR A 82 -14.13 -9.22 12.42
C THR A 82 -14.73 -7.81 12.38
N GLY A 83 -15.98 -7.65 12.83
CA GLY A 83 -16.72 -6.41 12.64
C GLY A 83 -16.86 -6.05 11.16
N TRP A 84 -17.04 -7.04 10.28
CA TRP A 84 -17.21 -6.83 8.84
C TRP A 84 -18.57 -6.20 8.53
N HIS A 85 -18.53 -5.06 7.84
CA HIS A 85 -19.68 -4.35 7.31
C HIS A 85 -19.59 -4.34 5.77
N GLY A 86 -20.21 -5.32 5.12
CA GLY A 86 -20.30 -5.42 3.66
C GLY A 86 -21.32 -4.45 3.06
N CYS A 87 -21.17 -3.15 3.33
CA CYS A 87 -22.09 -2.10 2.89
C CYS A 87 -21.88 -1.64 1.44
N GLY A 88 -20.88 -2.19 0.75
CA GLY A 88 -20.45 -1.75 -0.56
C GLY A 88 -19.59 -0.48 -0.51
N ALA A 89 -19.08 -0.09 -1.68
CA ALA A 89 -18.38 1.17 -1.85
C ALA A 89 -18.75 1.84 -3.17
N VAL A 90 -18.78 3.17 -3.18
CA VAL A 90 -18.99 4.00 -4.37
C VAL A 90 -17.84 4.97 -4.51
N ARG A 91 -17.17 4.98 -5.67
CA ARG A 91 -16.20 6.03 -6.01
C ARG A 91 -16.76 6.94 -7.09
N LEU A 92 -16.73 8.25 -6.86
CA LEU A 92 -17.33 9.24 -7.75
C LEU A 92 -16.38 9.58 -8.92
N ALA A 93 -16.87 9.53 -10.16
CA ALA A 93 -16.16 10.04 -11.34
C ALA A 93 -16.72 11.43 -11.66
N LEU A 94 -15.86 12.43 -11.62
CA LEU A 94 -16.21 13.85 -11.77
C LEU A 94 -15.87 14.41 -13.15
N ASN A 95 -15.09 13.66 -13.93
CA ASN A 95 -14.71 14.03 -15.29
C ASN A 95 -14.44 12.79 -16.14
N GLU A 96 -14.24 13.00 -17.44
CA GLU A 96 -14.03 11.91 -18.40
C GLU A 96 -12.70 11.15 -18.19
N GLU A 97 -11.65 11.79 -17.67
CA GLU A 97 -10.38 11.11 -17.41
C GLU A 97 -10.52 10.08 -16.28
N GLN A 98 -11.25 10.44 -15.22
CA GLN A 98 -11.64 9.53 -14.15
C GLN A 98 -12.59 8.44 -14.68
N ALA A 99 -13.55 8.81 -15.52
CA ALA A 99 -14.48 7.86 -16.12
C ALA A 99 -13.76 6.77 -16.93
N GLU A 100 -12.78 7.13 -17.76
CA GLU A 100 -11.99 6.16 -18.53
C GLU A 100 -11.13 5.27 -17.61
N TRP A 101 -10.52 5.85 -16.56
CA TRP A 101 -9.80 5.05 -15.57
C TRP A 101 -10.71 4.04 -14.88
N TYR A 102 -11.92 4.46 -14.50
CA TYR A 102 -12.85 3.61 -13.76
C TYR A 102 -13.36 2.47 -14.65
N ARG A 103 -13.58 2.70 -15.95
CA ARG A 103 -13.86 1.64 -16.93
C ARG A 103 -12.70 0.66 -17.08
N TYR A 104 -11.46 1.15 -17.10
CA TYR A 104 -10.28 0.30 -17.08
C TYR A 104 -10.24 -0.59 -15.81
N VAL A 105 -10.48 -0.01 -14.63
CA VAL A 105 -10.54 -0.75 -13.36
C VAL A 105 -11.67 -1.78 -13.37
N GLN A 106 -12.83 -1.46 -13.95
CA GLN A 106 -13.93 -2.43 -14.12
C GLN A 106 -13.46 -3.69 -14.86
N GLY A 107 -12.70 -3.51 -15.94
CA GLY A 107 -12.11 -4.60 -16.70
C GLY A 107 -11.13 -5.43 -15.87
N VAL A 108 -10.31 -4.79 -15.04
CA VAL A 108 -9.39 -5.48 -14.11
C VAL A 108 -10.16 -6.32 -13.09
N LEU A 109 -11.21 -5.78 -12.47
CA LEU A 109 -12.02 -6.50 -11.48
C LEU A 109 -12.79 -7.67 -12.10
N ALA A 110 -13.28 -7.53 -13.34
CA ALA A 110 -13.94 -8.60 -14.06
C ALA A 110 -13.02 -9.83 -14.28
N LEU A 111 -11.70 -9.63 -14.46
CA LEU A 111 -10.73 -10.72 -14.62
C LEU A 111 -10.57 -11.59 -13.37
N ILE A 112 -10.92 -11.07 -12.20
CA ILE A 112 -10.84 -11.79 -10.92
C ILE A 112 -12.22 -12.10 -10.32
N GLY A 113 -13.29 -11.86 -11.08
CA GLY A 113 -14.66 -12.18 -10.65
C GLY A 113 -15.22 -11.25 -9.56
N VAL A 114 -14.66 -10.06 -9.39
CA VAL A 114 -15.20 -9.06 -8.45
C VAL A 114 -16.32 -8.27 -9.11
N GLU A 115 -17.49 -8.28 -8.49
CA GLU A 115 -18.68 -7.57 -8.95
C GLU A 115 -18.48 -6.04 -8.87
N SER A 116 -18.77 -5.34 -9.98
CA SER A 116 -18.75 -3.88 -10.02
C SER A 116 -19.71 -3.32 -11.08
N HIS A 117 -20.34 -2.19 -10.75
CA HIS A 117 -21.36 -1.53 -11.56
C HIS A 117 -21.00 -0.05 -11.78
N LEU A 118 -21.29 0.46 -12.97
CA LEU A 118 -21.24 1.90 -13.24
C LEU A 118 -22.66 2.44 -13.08
N ILE A 119 -22.89 3.26 -12.07
CA ILE A 119 -24.22 3.72 -11.65
C ILE A 119 -24.41 5.21 -11.90
N GLY A 120 -25.64 5.61 -12.25
CA GLY A 120 -25.97 7.00 -12.50
C GLY A 120 -26.15 7.84 -11.22
N PRO A 121 -26.23 9.18 -11.34
CA PRO A 121 -26.46 10.08 -10.20
C PRO A 121 -27.71 9.77 -9.37
N ASP A 122 -28.79 9.25 -9.98
CA ASP A 122 -30.01 8.85 -9.28
C ASP A 122 -29.77 7.64 -8.35
N GLU A 123 -29.07 6.62 -8.84
CA GLU A 123 -28.71 5.43 -8.07
C GLU A 123 -27.73 5.78 -6.93
N ILE A 124 -26.83 6.74 -7.15
CA ILE A 124 -25.95 7.25 -6.09
C ILE A 124 -26.77 7.88 -4.96
N ARG A 125 -27.77 8.70 -5.28
CA ARG A 125 -28.66 9.30 -4.27
C ARG A 125 -29.51 8.25 -3.54
N GLU A 126 -29.89 7.17 -4.21
CA GLU A 126 -30.62 6.07 -3.55
C GLU A 126 -29.71 5.32 -2.57
N LEU A 127 -28.48 4.99 -2.97
CA LEU A 127 -27.53 4.24 -2.13
C LEU A 127 -26.93 5.09 -1.01
N ALA A 128 -26.65 6.36 -1.29
CA ALA A 128 -25.96 7.29 -0.40
C ALA A 128 -26.75 8.61 -0.29
N PRO A 129 -27.91 8.62 0.39
CA PRO A 129 -28.86 9.75 0.39
C PRO A 129 -28.32 11.05 1.00
N LEU A 130 -27.24 10.98 1.79
CA LEU A 130 -26.57 12.18 2.32
C LEU A 130 -25.66 12.87 1.30
N ILE A 131 -25.41 12.24 0.15
CA ILE A 131 -24.71 12.86 -0.99
C ILE A 131 -25.75 13.65 -1.80
N GLU A 132 -25.93 14.92 -1.47
CA GLU A 132 -27.01 15.75 -2.03
C GLU A 132 -26.66 16.32 -3.41
N ASP A 133 -25.49 16.96 -3.54
CA ASP A 133 -25.01 17.43 -4.82
C ASP A 133 -24.43 16.25 -5.60
N THR A 134 -25.01 15.92 -6.75
CA THR A 134 -24.46 14.95 -7.71
C THR A 134 -24.37 15.52 -9.11
N SER A 135 -24.49 16.85 -9.24
CA SER A 135 -24.61 17.54 -10.53
C SER A 135 -23.31 17.53 -11.36
N ASP A 136 -22.17 17.39 -10.69
CA ASP A 136 -20.82 17.30 -11.27
C ASP A 136 -20.35 15.85 -11.48
N ILE A 137 -21.19 14.85 -11.18
CA ILE A 137 -20.82 13.44 -11.24
C ILE A 137 -21.19 12.86 -12.61
N VAL A 138 -20.19 12.35 -13.34
CA VAL A 138 -20.39 11.61 -14.59
C VAL A 138 -21.07 10.27 -14.31
N PHE A 139 -20.52 9.49 -13.38
CA PHE A 139 -21.11 8.27 -12.82
C PHE A 139 -20.42 7.88 -11.49
N GLY A 140 -21.00 6.92 -10.78
CA GLY A 140 -20.38 6.26 -9.62
C GLY A 140 -19.86 4.87 -10.01
N PHE A 141 -18.69 4.49 -9.53
CA PHE A 141 -18.19 3.12 -9.59
C PHE A 141 -18.58 2.40 -8.30
N HIS A 142 -19.55 1.50 -8.38
CA HIS A 142 -20.12 0.79 -7.25
C HIS A 142 -19.59 -0.64 -7.16
N THR A 143 -19.05 -1.02 -6.00
CA THR A 143 -18.59 -2.38 -5.67
C THR A 143 -19.41 -2.90 -4.49
N PRO A 144 -20.46 -3.71 -4.73
CA PRO A 144 -21.37 -4.16 -3.66
C PRO A 144 -20.70 -5.02 -2.60
N GLY A 145 -19.65 -5.77 -2.97
CA GLY A 145 -18.89 -6.63 -2.06
C GLY A 145 -17.80 -5.92 -1.24
N ASP A 146 -17.64 -4.60 -1.40
CA ASP A 146 -16.72 -3.80 -0.58
C ASP A 146 -17.35 -3.46 0.77
N GLY A 147 -16.57 -2.79 1.62
CA GLY A 147 -17.09 -2.28 2.87
C GLY A 147 -15.99 -1.79 3.79
N TRP A 148 -16.17 -2.05 5.08
CA TRP A 148 -15.17 -1.79 6.10
C TRP A 148 -15.20 -2.87 7.19
N ALA A 149 -14.12 -2.98 7.96
CA ALA A 149 -14.02 -3.90 9.08
C ALA A 149 -13.39 -3.22 10.30
N ASP A 150 -13.65 -3.73 11.50
CA ASP A 150 -12.91 -3.32 12.69
C ASP A 150 -11.44 -3.77 12.58
N PRO A 151 -10.47 -2.85 12.50
CA PRO A 151 -9.06 -3.19 12.42
C PRO A 151 -8.56 -4.03 13.60
N THR A 152 -9.11 -3.78 14.79
CA THR A 152 -8.69 -4.51 16.00
C THR A 152 -9.28 -5.91 16.02
N GLY A 153 -10.58 -6.05 15.75
CA GLY A 153 -11.27 -7.33 15.61
C GLY A 153 -10.63 -8.23 14.55
N THR A 154 -10.49 -7.75 13.32
CA THR A 154 -9.87 -8.50 12.21
C THR A 154 -8.46 -8.98 12.55
N THR A 155 -7.62 -8.11 13.12
CA THR A 155 -6.24 -8.46 13.49
C THR A 155 -6.19 -9.54 14.57
N ASN A 156 -7.04 -9.45 15.58
CA ASN A 156 -7.11 -10.45 16.64
C ASN A 156 -7.71 -11.77 16.16
N ALA A 157 -8.68 -11.74 15.24
CA ALA A 157 -9.23 -12.94 14.61
C ALA A 157 -8.16 -13.69 13.81
N MET A 158 -7.38 -13.01 12.96
CA MET A 158 -6.23 -13.63 12.26
C MET A 158 -5.20 -14.21 13.24
N ALA A 159 -4.85 -13.46 14.29
CA ALA A 159 -3.95 -13.93 15.33
C ALA A 159 -4.47 -15.18 16.07
N ALA A 160 -5.79 -15.26 16.31
CA ALA A 160 -6.43 -16.41 16.93
C ALA A 160 -6.39 -17.65 16.02
N GLY A 161 -6.72 -17.50 14.73
CA GLY A 161 -6.63 -18.58 13.75
C GLY A 161 -5.22 -19.17 13.67
N ALA A 162 -4.19 -18.32 13.64
CA ALA A 162 -2.80 -18.79 13.66
C ALA A 162 -2.45 -19.57 14.94
N ARG A 163 -2.90 -19.09 16.10
CA ARG A 163 -2.64 -19.74 17.41
C ARG A 163 -3.36 -21.08 17.55
N GLN A 164 -4.56 -21.23 16.98
CA GLN A 164 -5.29 -22.49 16.96
C GLN A 164 -4.52 -23.60 16.22
N LEU A 165 -3.68 -23.21 15.25
CA LEU A 165 -2.80 -24.10 14.49
C LEU A 165 -1.40 -24.28 15.12
N GLY A 166 -1.09 -23.59 16.22
CA GLY A 166 0.14 -23.79 17.00
C GLY A 166 1.21 -22.71 16.87
N ALA A 167 0.96 -21.64 16.10
CA ALA A 167 1.85 -20.48 16.09
C ALA A 167 1.86 -19.76 17.45
N GLU A 168 2.98 -19.14 17.82
CA GLU A 168 3.13 -18.40 19.07
C GLU A 168 3.14 -16.88 18.84
N ILE A 169 2.65 -16.13 19.83
CA ILE A 169 2.68 -14.67 19.83
C ILE A 169 3.26 -14.20 21.17
N ALA A 170 4.37 -13.46 21.12
CA ALA A 170 5.02 -12.84 22.25
C ALA A 170 4.77 -11.33 22.23
N ARG A 171 3.79 -10.88 23.02
CA ARG A 171 3.47 -9.46 23.24
C ARG A 171 4.35 -8.83 24.31
N HIS A 172 4.44 -7.52 24.30
CA HIS A 172 5.29 -6.71 25.16
C HIS A 172 6.77 -7.13 25.10
N THR A 173 7.23 -7.60 23.94
CA THR A 173 8.59 -8.09 23.73
C THR A 173 9.22 -7.26 22.64
N LEU A 174 10.17 -6.41 23.00
CA LEU A 174 10.85 -5.52 22.06
C LEU A 174 12.02 -6.27 21.44
N VAL A 175 12.02 -6.39 20.12
CA VAL A 175 13.24 -6.75 19.37
C VAL A 175 14.18 -5.55 19.40
N THR A 176 15.39 -5.77 19.89
CA THR A 176 16.41 -4.72 20.03
C THR A 176 17.54 -4.85 19.02
N ASP A 177 17.74 -6.05 18.47
CA ASP A 177 18.76 -6.31 17.45
C ASP A 177 18.45 -7.61 16.67
N VAL A 178 19.02 -7.74 15.46
CA VAL A 178 18.89 -8.93 14.61
C VAL A 178 20.23 -9.27 13.98
N ASN A 179 20.80 -10.42 14.34
CA ASN A 179 22.17 -10.79 14.00
C ASN A 179 22.21 -12.06 13.13
N PRO A 180 22.97 -12.08 12.02
CA PRO A 180 23.21 -13.31 11.27
C PRO A 180 24.17 -14.22 12.04
N LEU A 181 23.92 -15.54 11.99
CA LEU A 181 24.76 -16.55 12.63
C LEU A 181 25.65 -17.29 11.60
N PRO A 182 26.79 -17.85 12.02
CA PRO A 182 27.73 -18.54 11.12
C PRO A 182 27.15 -19.77 10.40
N ASP A 183 26.11 -20.40 10.96
CA ASP A 183 25.42 -21.55 10.38
C ASP A 183 24.35 -21.17 9.34
N GLY A 184 24.15 -19.87 9.11
CA GLY A 184 23.18 -19.33 8.17
C GLY A 184 21.80 -19.04 8.76
N ARG A 185 21.61 -19.24 10.07
CA ARG A 185 20.42 -18.83 10.82
C ARG A 185 20.54 -17.37 11.31
N TRP A 186 19.52 -16.92 12.03
CA TRP A 186 19.41 -15.60 12.62
C TRP A 186 19.23 -15.69 14.12
N GLN A 187 19.80 -14.74 14.84
CA GLN A 187 19.50 -14.47 16.25
C GLN A 187 18.69 -13.18 16.33
N VAL A 188 17.45 -13.29 16.79
CA VAL A 188 16.59 -12.14 17.10
C VAL A 188 16.74 -11.85 18.59
N VAL A 189 17.38 -10.73 18.91
CA VAL A 189 17.66 -10.29 20.28
C VAL A 189 16.46 -9.52 20.80
N THR A 190 15.98 -9.88 21.99
CA THR A 190 14.83 -9.21 22.62
C THR A 190 15.12 -8.84 24.07
N ASP A 191 14.31 -7.94 24.62
CA ASP A 191 14.34 -7.60 26.05
C ASP A 191 13.91 -8.75 26.99
N LYS A 192 13.40 -9.87 26.44
CA LYS A 192 12.94 -11.05 27.19
C LYS A 192 13.67 -12.34 26.80
N GLY A 193 14.82 -12.21 26.16
CA GLY A 193 15.68 -13.32 25.74
C GLY A 193 15.66 -13.55 24.23
N ASP A 194 16.70 -14.20 23.74
CA ASP A 194 16.95 -14.31 22.31
C ASP A 194 16.20 -15.49 21.69
N ILE A 195 15.91 -15.39 20.39
CA ILE A 195 15.29 -16.42 19.58
C ILE A 195 16.20 -16.73 18.40
N THR A 196 16.65 -17.97 18.27
CA THR A 196 17.37 -18.44 17.08
C THR A 196 16.37 -18.92 16.03
N CYS A 197 16.51 -18.52 14.77
CA CYS A 197 15.56 -18.91 13.73
C CYS A 197 16.13 -19.00 12.33
N ASP A 198 15.45 -19.74 11.44
CA ASP A 198 15.86 -19.88 10.05
C ASP A 198 15.47 -18.67 9.20
N HIS A 199 14.33 -18.04 9.52
CA HIS A 199 13.76 -16.90 8.80
C HIS A 199 13.37 -15.76 9.74
N VAL A 200 13.61 -14.52 9.29
CA VAL A 200 13.16 -13.30 9.96
C VAL A 200 12.28 -12.49 9.01
N VAL A 201 11.17 -11.95 9.50
CA VAL A 201 10.28 -11.08 8.74
C VAL A 201 10.12 -9.72 9.42
N ASN A 202 10.47 -8.66 8.71
CA ASN A 202 10.17 -7.29 9.13
C ASN A 202 8.73 -6.93 8.72
N ALA A 203 7.84 -6.90 9.70
CA ALA A 203 6.45 -6.45 9.58
C ALA A 203 6.14 -5.28 10.55
N ALA A 204 7.17 -4.48 10.88
CA ALA A 204 7.14 -3.57 12.02
C ALA A 204 6.45 -2.22 11.75
N GLY A 205 5.60 -2.13 10.72
CA GLY A 205 4.88 -0.90 10.36
C GLY A 205 5.82 0.31 10.25
N HIS A 206 5.51 1.39 10.98
CA HIS A 206 6.32 2.61 10.98
C HIS A 206 7.70 2.45 11.64
N TYR A 207 7.92 1.38 12.41
CA TYR A 207 9.26 0.99 12.87
C TYR A 207 10.03 0.15 11.85
N GLY A 208 9.44 -0.14 10.68
CA GLY A 208 10.06 -0.91 9.59
C GLY A 208 11.47 -0.43 9.24
N PRO A 209 11.72 0.87 9.04
CA PRO A 209 13.07 1.40 8.85
C PRO A 209 14.03 1.13 10.01
N GLN A 210 13.59 1.30 11.26
CA GLN A 210 14.42 1.06 12.44
C GLN A 210 14.79 -0.43 12.60
N VAL A 211 13.86 -1.34 12.27
CA VAL A 211 14.13 -2.79 12.25
C VAL A 211 15.02 -3.18 11.07
N GLY A 212 14.86 -2.53 9.91
CA GLY A 212 15.77 -2.71 8.77
C GLY A 212 17.20 -2.28 9.06
N ALA A 213 17.36 -1.18 9.81
CA ALA A 213 18.67 -0.66 10.21
C ALA A 213 19.47 -1.65 11.08
N MET A 214 18.81 -2.52 11.86
CA MET A 214 19.48 -3.58 12.65
C MET A 214 20.30 -4.54 11.78
N VAL A 215 19.89 -4.72 10.51
CA VAL A 215 20.59 -5.57 9.53
C VAL A 215 21.27 -4.76 8.41
N GLY A 216 21.47 -3.46 8.63
CA GLY A 216 22.15 -2.57 7.69
C GLY A 216 21.34 -2.22 6.43
N LEU A 217 20.01 -2.31 6.49
CA LEU A 217 19.12 -1.94 5.38
C LEU A 217 18.49 -0.56 5.60
N ASP A 218 18.59 0.29 4.58
CA ASP A 218 17.77 1.48 4.45
C ASP A 218 16.44 1.12 3.78
N VAL A 219 15.37 1.08 4.56
CA VAL A 219 14.03 0.74 4.06
C VAL A 219 13.32 2.03 3.64
N PRO A 220 12.93 2.20 2.35
CA PRO A 220 12.37 3.45 1.84
C PRO A 220 10.91 3.59 2.26
N ILE A 221 10.69 3.88 3.55
CA ILE A 221 9.39 4.14 4.16
C ILE A 221 9.50 5.43 4.97
N VAL A 222 8.51 6.30 4.80
CA VAL A 222 8.24 7.42 5.70
C VAL A 222 6.80 7.30 6.18
N SER A 223 6.50 7.76 7.39
CA SER A 223 5.10 7.85 7.82
C SER A 223 4.52 9.20 7.46
N MET A 224 3.29 9.23 6.96
CA MET A 224 2.49 10.43 6.76
C MET A 224 1.48 10.56 7.90
N ILE A 225 1.26 11.77 8.42
CA ILE A 225 0.15 12.03 9.32
C ILE A 225 -1.13 12.00 8.48
N HIS A 226 -2.04 11.10 8.80
CA HIS A 226 -3.36 11.04 8.20
C HIS A 226 -4.41 11.25 9.29
N GLN A 227 -5.48 11.94 8.91
CA GLN A 227 -6.50 12.37 9.86
C GLN A 227 -7.91 12.08 9.33
N TYR A 228 -8.80 11.67 10.24
CA TYR A 228 -10.22 11.62 9.96
C TYR A 228 -11.05 12.08 11.15
N LEU A 229 -12.24 12.56 10.84
CA LEU A 229 -13.20 13.12 11.77
C LEU A 229 -14.37 12.18 11.92
N ILE A 230 -14.93 12.12 13.12
CA ILE A 230 -16.22 11.50 13.40
C ILE A 230 -17.12 12.59 13.93
N THR A 231 -18.27 12.78 13.30
CA THR A 231 -19.26 13.77 13.75
C THR A 231 -19.94 13.32 15.05
N GLU A 232 -20.69 14.22 15.66
CA GLU A 232 -21.78 13.84 16.57
C GLU A 232 -22.86 13.05 15.80
N SER A 233 -23.79 12.45 16.56
CA SER A 233 -24.91 11.70 15.97
C SER A 233 -25.78 12.62 15.11
N LEU A 234 -26.09 12.17 13.90
CA LEU A 234 -26.90 12.87 12.91
C LEU A 234 -28.27 12.18 12.79
N PRO A 235 -29.39 12.89 13.03
CA PRO A 235 -30.73 12.35 12.83
C PRO A 235 -30.95 11.75 11.43
N GLU A 236 -30.37 12.36 10.41
CA GLU A 236 -30.43 11.93 9.01
C GLU A 236 -29.70 10.59 8.79
N MET A 237 -28.56 10.39 9.46
CA MET A 237 -27.84 9.11 9.44
C MET A 237 -28.62 8.04 10.20
N ALA A 238 -29.20 8.37 11.36
CA ALA A 238 -30.04 7.46 12.13
C ALA A 238 -31.31 7.05 11.35
N ALA A 239 -31.84 7.94 10.50
CA ALA A 239 -33.00 7.68 9.65
C ALA A 239 -32.68 6.78 8.43
N CYS A 240 -31.40 6.54 8.12
CA CYS A 240 -31.02 5.65 7.02
C CYS A 240 -31.32 4.18 7.38
N GLU A 241 -32.32 3.59 6.71
CA GLU A 241 -32.74 2.19 6.91
C GLU A 241 -31.65 1.17 6.55
N ARG A 242 -30.79 1.52 5.59
CA ARG A 242 -29.64 0.72 5.16
C ARG A 242 -28.36 1.43 5.53
N GLU A 243 -27.32 0.65 5.79
CA GLU A 243 -25.97 1.21 5.88
C GLU A 243 -25.55 1.73 4.52
N MET A 244 -25.19 3.02 4.46
CA MET A 244 -24.67 3.63 3.24
C MET A 244 -23.35 2.98 2.84
N PRO A 245 -23.08 2.85 1.53
CA PRO A 245 -21.76 2.40 1.08
C PRO A 245 -20.70 3.39 1.49
N VAL A 246 -19.45 2.91 1.59
CA VAL A 246 -18.28 3.79 1.69
C VAL A 246 -18.23 4.65 0.43
N VAL A 247 -18.26 5.97 0.56
CA VAL A 247 -18.16 6.88 -0.58
C VAL A 247 -16.74 7.46 -0.66
N ARG A 248 -16.17 7.52 -1.86
CA ARG A 248 -14.91 8.25 -2.14
C ARG A 248 -15.18 9.37 -3.12
N ASP A 249 -14.91 10.60 -2.69
CA ASP A 249 -15.08 11.82 -3.48
C ASP A 249 -13.73 12.45 -3.84
N PRO A 250 -13.28 12.33 -5.10
CA PRO A 250 -12.07 13.00 -5.57
C PRO A 250 -12.12 14.53 -5.53
N ARG A 251 -13.31 15.16 -5.47
CA ARG A 251 -13.46 16.63 -5.43
C ARG A 251 -12.86 17.17 -4.14
N SER A 252 -13.31 16.61 -3.02
CA SER A 252 -12.82 16.99 -1.69
C SER A 252 -11.60 16.17 -1.28
N SER A 253 -11.12 15.24 -2.10
CA SER A 253 -10.09 14.27 -1.70
C SER A 253 -10.47 13.49 -0.43
N CYS A 254 -11.76 13.17 -0.23
CA CYS A 254 -12.24 12.52 0.99
C CYS A 254 -12.82 11.12 0.75
N TYR A 255 -12.76 10.30 1.79
CA TYR A 255 -13.70 9.20 1.97
C TYR A 255 -14.72 9.52 3.06
N TYR A 256 -15.91 8.94 2.91
CA TYR A 256 -17.02 9.03 3.83
C TYR A 256 -17.51 7.64 4.18
N ARG A 257 -17.80 7.39 5.47
CA ARG A 257 -18.52 6.18 5.87
C ARG A 257 -19.42 6.44 7.06
N ARG A 258 -20.45 5.62 7.22
CA ARG A 258 -21.27 5.58 8.43
C ARG A 258 -20.44 5.08 9.60
N GLU A 259 -20.58 5.72 10.75
CA GLU A 259 -20.05 5.29 12.05
C GLU A 259 -21.20 5.33 13.06
N ILE A 260 -21.91 4.20 13.21
CA ILE A 260 -23.18 4.12 13.97
C ILE A 260 -24.18 5.14 13.40
N ASP A 261 -24.55 6.18 14.16
CA ASP A 261 -25.44 7.25 13.71
C ASP A 261 -24.66 8.53 13.38
N SER A 262 -23.33 8.43 13.21
CA SER A 262 -22.43 9.53 12.88
C SER A 262 -21.85 9.35 11.47
N LEU A 263 -21.27 10.43 10.95
CA LEU A 263 -20.49 10.40 9.72
C LEU A 263 -19.00 10.41 10.05
N LEU A 264 -18.24 9.53 9.41
CA LEU A 264 -16.79 9.59 9.38
C LEU A 264 -16.34 10.27 8.08
N VAL A 265 -15.51 11.30 8.18
CA VAL A 265 -14.92 12.04 7.05
C VAL A 265 -13.40 12.01 7.13
N GLY A 266 -12.75 11.40 6.14
CA GLY A 266 -11.29 11.30 6.06
C GLY A 266 -10.72 11.95 4.80
N PRO A 267 -10.22 13.20 4.88
CA PRO A 267 -9.51 13.85 3.79
C PRO A 267 -8.09 13.29 3.61
N TYR A 268 -7.64 13.23 2.36
CA TYR A 268 -6.22 13.20 1.99
C TYR A 268 -5.86 14.60 1.50
N GLU A 269 -5.22 15.38 2.36
CA GLU A 269 -4.72 16.70 2.01
C GLU A 269 -3.83 16.67 0.77
N ARG A 270 -4.05 17.62 -0.12
CA ARG A 270 -3.30 17.81 -1.38
C ARG A 270 -2.24 18.92 -1.30
N ALA A 271 -2.07 19.49 -0.11
CA ALA A 271 -1.07 20.48 0.22
C ALA A 271 -0.72 20.34 1.70
N ASP A 272 0.50 20.76 2.05
CA ASP A 272 0.96 20.83 3.43
C ASP A 272 0.92 19.49 4.21
N ALA A 273 0.98 18.36 3.49
CA ALA A 273 1.04 17.04 4.11
C ALA A 273 2.28 16.90 5.00
N VAL A 274 2.10 16.28 6.17
CA VAL A 274 3.12 16.23 7.21
C VAL A 274 3.71 14.83 7.33
N THR A 275 5.03 14.73 7.22
CA THR A 275 5.76 13.48 7.53
C THR A 275 5.96 13.31 9.04
N TYR A 276 6.08 12.06 9.46
CA TYR A 276 6.31 11.66 10.85
C TYR A 276 7.47 10.68 10.97
N GLY A 277 8.25 10.82 12.04
CA GLY A 277 9.26 9.83 12.40
C GLY A 277 10.49 9.78 11.49
N THR A 278 10.76 10.82 10.70
CA THR A 278 11.92 10.88 9.76
C THR A 278 13.28 10.79 10.46
N LYS A 279 13.32 11.03 11.78
CA LYS A 279 14.52 10.90 12.64
C LYS A 279 14.48 9.66 13.54
N GLY A 280 13.59 8.71 13.25
CA GLY A 280 13.26 7.58 14.11
C GLY A 280 12.06 7.87 15.00
N ILE A 281 11.43 6.79 15.47
CA ILE A 281 10.23 6.79 16.29
C ILE A 281 10.58 6.17 17.64
N ASP A 282 10.08 6.78 18.72
CA ASP A 282 10.29 6.25 20.07
C ASP A 282 9.63 4.87 20.21
N TRP A 283 10.42 3.88 20.65
CA TRP A 283 9.99 2.50 20.86
C TRP A 283 8.88 2.36 21.92
N ASN A 284 8.78 3.32 22.85
CA ASN A 284 7.78 3.33 23.92
C ASN A 284 6.39 3.80 23.48
N LEU A 285 6.21 4.25 22.23
CA LEU A 285 4.91 4.69 21.75
C LEU A 285 4.01 3.49 21.45
N HIS A 286 2.86 3.41 22.12
CA HIS A 286 1.82 2.41 21.90
C HIS A 286 0.48 3.11 21.81
N PHE A 287 -0.35 2.71 20.86
CA PHE A 287 -1.66 3.36 20.66
C PHE A 287 -1.56 4.89 20.56
N HIS A 288 -0.50 5.37 19.89
CA HIS A 288 -0.18 6.78 19.82
C HIS A 288 -0.96 7.47 18.70
N LEU A 289 -1.53 8.63 19.01
CA LEU A 289 -2.08 9.59 18.07
C LEU A 289 -1.31 10.89 18.17
N THR A 290 -1.17 11.58 17.04
CA THR A 290 -0.68 12.95 17.00
C THR A 290 -1.82 13.93 17.33
N PRO A 291 -1.51 15.15 17.81
CA PRO A 291 -2.50 16.21 17.90
C PRO A 291 -3.15 16.44 16.53
N PRO A 292 -4.49 16.54 16.45
CA PRO A 292 -5.16 16.93 15.23
C PRO A 292 -4.76 18.32 14.77
N ASP A 293 -4.69 18.51 13.46
CA ASP A 293 -4.50 19.81 12.80
C ASP A 293 -5.65 20.01 11.80
N HIS A 294 -6.69 20.74 12.22
CA HIS A 294 -7.86 21.00 11.40
C HIS A 294 -7.62 22.09 10.36
N ASP A 295 -6.65 22.98 10.58
CA ASP A 295 -6.34 24.06 9.65
C ASP A 295 -5.78 23.49 8.34
N VAL A 296 -4.93 22.48 8.44
CA VAL A 296 -4.50 21.70 7.28
C VAL A 296 -5.71 21.11 6.58
N LEU A 297 -6.64 20.44 7.30
CA LEU A 297 -7.76 19.75 6.65
C LEU A 297 -8.83 20.67 6.05
N MET A 298 -8.93 21.91 6.52
CA MET A 298 -10.08 22.80 6.30
C MET A 298 -10.50 22.94 4.82
N PRO A 299 -9.59 23.14 3.84
CA PRO A 299 -9.99 23.29 2.43
C PRO A 299 -10.75 22.08 1.88
N TRP A 300 -10.41 20.88 2.34
CA TRP A 300 -11.07 19.63 1.93
C TRP A 300 -12.37 19.39 2.69
N LEU A 301 -12.44 19.80 3.95
CA LEU A 301 -13.66 19.73 4.75
C LEU A 301 -14.74 20.68 4.22
N GLU A 302 -14.38 21.88 3.77
CA GLU A 302 -15.31 22.81 3.13
C GLU A 302 -15.92 22.21 1.85
N LEU A 303 -15.11 21.52 1.04
CA LEU A 303 -15.59 20.81 -0.14
C LEU A 303 -16.47 19.60 0.23
N ALA A 304 -16.12 18.87 1.30
CA ALA A 304 -16.95 17.78 1.80
C ALA A 304 -18.31 18.28 2.32
N ALA A 305 -18.35 19.44 2.96
CA ALA A 305 -19.60 20.07 3.40
C ALA A 305 -20.48 20.53 2.24
N GLN A 306 -19.90 20.88 1.09
CA GLN A 306 -20.67 21.13 -0.13
C GLN A 306 -21.30 19.86 -0.70
N ARG A 307 -20.61 18.72 -0.59
CA ARG A 307 -21.12 17.40 -1.04
C ARG A 307 -22.19 16.84 -0.10
N ILE A 308 -21.99 17.03 1.21
CA ILE A 308 -22.84 16.56 2.30
C ILE A 308 -23.21 17.76 3.17
N PRO A 309 -24.24 18.55 2.84
CA PRO A 309 -24.58 19.77 3.56
C PRO A 309 -24.75 19.61 5.06
N ILE A 310 -25.37 18.50 5.50
CA ILE A 310 -25.54 18.20 6.93
C ILE A 310 -24.22 18.04 7.70
N PHE A 311 -23.12 17.69 7.02
CA PHE A 311 -21.79 17.67 7.63
C PHE A 311 -21.32 19.08 8.04
N GLY A 312 -21.68 20.11 7.25
CA GLY A 312 -21.31 21.50 7.54
C GLY A 312 -21.97 22.09 8.79
N GLU A 313 -23.06 21.47 9.25
CA GLU A 313 -23.80 21.87 10.47
C GLU A 313 -23.46 20.98 11.68
N ALA A 314 -22.74 19.88 11.46
CA ALA A 314 -22.48 18.86 12.46
C ALA A 314 -21.39 19.27 13.47
N GLY A 315 -21.58 18.91 14.74
CA GLY A 315 -20.49 18.91 15.71
C GLY A 315 -19.46 17.82 15.39
N ILE A 316 -18.19 18.05 15.73
CA ILE A 316 -17.14 17.04 15.66
C ILE A 316 -17.05 16.34 17.02
N LYS A 317 -17.35 15.05 17.07
CA LYS A 317 -17.22 14.23 18.28
C LYS A 317 -15.77 13.87 18.57
N GLN A 318 -15.02 13.51 17.52
CA GLN A 318 -13.64 13.07 17.65
C GLN A 318 -12.86 13.31 16.36
N THR A 319 -11.57 13.59 16.51
CA THR A 319 -10.60 13.53 15.40
C THR A 319 -9.55 12.49 15.75
N ILE A 320 -9.29 11.60 14.80
CA ILE A 320 -8.19 10.65 14.87
C ILE A 320 -7.11 11.19 13.94
N SER A 321 -5.91 11.36 14.48
CA SER A 321 -4.73 11.85 13.77
C SER A 321 -3.58 10.92 14.08
N GLY A 322 -3.07 10.21 13.07
CA GLY A 322 -2.13 9.11 13.29
C GLY A 322 -1.16 8.90 12.12
N PRO A 323 0.04 8.39 12.40
CA PRO A 323 1.02 8.10 11.36
C PRO A 323 0.68 6.82 10.59
N ILE A 324 0.72 6.90 9.26
CA ILE A 324 0.54 5.77 8.34
C ILE A 324 1.78 5.64 7.46
N THR A 325 2.31 4.43 7.31
CA THR A 325 3.50 4.20 6.47
C THR A 325 3.20 4.38 4.99
N HIS A 326 4.07 5.09 4.29
CA HIS A 326 4.07 5.27 2.85
C HIS A 326 5.44 4.91 2.28
N THR A 327 5.43 4.40 1.06
CA THR A 327 6.60 4.15 0.22
C THR A 327 6.58 5.14 -0.95
N PRO A 328 7.71 5.32 -1.67
CA PRO A 328 7.80 6.27 -2.77
C PRO A 328 6.81 6.06 -3.93
N ASP A 329 6.19 4.89 -4.04
CA ASP A 329 5.23 4.55 -5.10
C ASP A 329 3.86 4.13 -4.57
N GLY A 330 3.61 4.32 -3.26
CA GLY A 330 2.38 3.93 -2.59
C GLY A 330 2.16 2.42 -2.41
N GLY A 331 3.01 1.56 -2.99
CA GLY A 331 2.94 0.10 -2.85
C GLY A 331 3.69 -0.40 -1.61
N PHE A 332 3.16 -1.41 -0.91
CA PHE A 332 3.89 -2.00 0.21
C PHE A 332 5.14 -2.79 -0.25
N LEU A 333 5.99 -3.18 0.71
CA LEU A 333 7.19 -3.97 0.50
C LEU A 333 6.94 -5.41 0.99
N MET A 334 6.88 -6.37 0.06
CA MET A 334 6.63 -7.78 0.34
C MET A 334 7.53 -8.70 -0.48
N GLY A 335 8.37 -9.48 0.22
CA GLY A 335 9.29 -10.43 -0.41
C GLY A 335 10.66 -10.46 0.25
N PRO A 336 11.66 -11.09 -0.39
CA PRO A 336 13.01 -11.20 0.16
C PRO A 336 13.70 -9.84 0.20
N ALA A 337 14.38 -9.55 1.30
CA ALA A 337 15.15 -8.32 1.43
C ALA A 337 16.42 -8.33 0.55
N PRO A 338 16.87 -7.16 0.06
CA PRO A 338 18.07 -7.08 -0.78
C PRO A 338 19.31 -7.55 -0.02
N GLY A 339 20.07 -8.47 -0.64
CA GLY A 339 21.38 -8.90 -0.13
C GLY A 339 21.36 -9.82 1.10
N LEU A 340 20.19 -10.10 1.68
CA LEU A 340 20.07 -10.93 2.88
C LEU A 340 19.37 -12.26 2.58
N ARG A 341 19.94 -13.36 3.06
CA ARG A 341 19.34 -14.69 2.94
C ARG A 341 18.31 -14.89 4.04
N ASN A 342 17.12 -15.36 3.70
CA ASN A 342 16.05 -15.68 4.66
C ASN A 342 15.57 -14.50 5.53
N TYR A 343 15.88 -13.26 5.15
CA TYR A 343 15.28 -12.06 5.73
C TYR A 343 14.23 -11.53 4.75
N TRP A 344 13.03 -11.28 5.24
CA TRP A 344 11.87 -10.92 4.42
C TRP A 344 11.25 -9.61 4.90
N MET A 345 10.56 -8.93 3.99
CA MET A 345 9.79 -7.72 4.25
C MET A 345 8.30 -8.03 4.10
N CYS A 346 7.48 -7.46 4.97
CA CYS A 346 6.02 -7.41 4.88
C CYS A 346 5.53 -6.10 5.53
N VAL A 347 5.92 -4.96 4.95
CA VAL A 347 5.89 -3.65 5.62
C VAL A 347 5.63 -2.51 4.64
N GLY A 348 5.30 -1.31 5.14
CA GLY A 348 5.12 -0.11 4.30
C GLY A 348 3.74 0.01 3.64
N ALA A 349 2.71 -0.62 4.20
CA ALA A 349 1.35 -0.54 3.66
C ALA A 349 0.62 0.72 4.12
N SER A 350 0.11 1.50 3.17
CA SER A 350 -0.72 2.69 3.42
C SER A 350 -2.18 2.34 3.74
N ILE A 351 -2.67 1.20 3.22
CA ILE A 351 -4.01 0.66 3.46
C ILE A 351 -3.92 -0.76 4.01
N GLY A 352 -3.14 -0.92 5.08
CA GLY A 352 -2.73 -2.22 5.63
C GLY A 352 -3.86 -3.13 6.12
N ILE A 353 -5.06 -2.61 6.41
CA ILE A 353 -6.22 -3.48 6.75
C ILE A 353 -6.70 -4.21 5.50
N THR A 354 -6.79 -3.54 4.35
CA THR A 354 -7.12 -4.19 3.08
C THR A 354 -5.98 -5.10 2.60
N GLN A 355 -4.72 -4.70 2.81
CA GLN A 355 -3.58 -5.36 2.20
C GLN A 355 -2.98 -6.48 3.05
N GLY A 356 -3.11 -6.44 4.37
CA GLY A 356 -2.51 -7.38 5.31
C GLY A 356 -2.84 -8.85 5.05
N PRO A 357 -4.12 -9.23 4.85
CA PRO A 357 -4.52 -10.60 4.52
C PRO A 357 -3.82 -11.11 3.25
N GLY A 358 -4.00 -10.42 2.13
CA GLY A 358 -3.45 -10.87 0.84
C GLY A 358 -1.94 -10.81 0.78
N ALA A 359 -1.30 -9.79 1.38
CA ALA A 359 0.15 -9.73 1.49
C ALA A 359 0.69 -10.91 2.30
N GLY A 360 0.03 -11.24 3.42
CA GLY A 360 0.33 -12.42 4.22
C GLY A 360 0.24 -13.71 3.41
N LYS A 361 -0.85 -13.89 2.65
CA LYS A 361 -1.07 -15.07 1.78
C LYS A 361 0.07 -15.28 0.79
N TYR A 362 0.37 -14.27 -0.02
CA TYR A 362 1.35 -14.43 -1.09
C TYR A 362 2.79 -14.51 -0.56
N LEU A 363 3.11 -13.83 0.55
CA LEU A 363 4.40 -13.99 1.18
C LEU A 363 4.56 -15.38 1.82
N ALA A 364 3.53 -15.92 2.47
CA ALA A 364 3.55 -17.29 2.99
C ALA A 364 3.81 -18.30 1.88
N GLN A 365 3.09 -18.20 0.74
CA GLN A 365 3.35 -19.05 -0.43
C GLN A 365 4.81 -18.96 -0.90
N TRP A 366 5.36 -17.75 -0.98
CA TRP A 366 6.75 -17.56 -1.42
C TRP A 366 7.74 -18.21 -0.45
N MET A 367 7.53 -18.04 0.85
CA MET A 367 8.40 -18.59 1.89
C MET A 367 8.36 -20.12 1.92
N VAL A 368 7.17 -20.72 1.83
CA VAL A 368 6.98 -22.17 1.92
C VAL A 368 7.37 -22.88 0.63
N HIS A 369 6.95 -22.35 -0.52
CA HIS A 369 7.05 -23.06 -1.81
C HIS A 369 8.14 -22.51 -2.74
N GLY A 370 8.77 -21.39 -2.37
CA GLY A 370 9.78 -20.71 -3.20
C GLY A 370 9.20 -19.89 -4.37
N GLN A 371 7.87 -19.85 -4.50
CA GLN A 371 7.15 -19.13 -5.56
C GLN A 371 5.73 -18.76 -5.12
N THR A 372 5.08 -17.87 -5.87
CA THR A 372 3.72 -17.38 -5.62
C THR A 372 2.79 -17.71 -6.78
N GLU A 373 1.48 -17.83 -6.52
CA GLU A 373 0.49 -18.08 -7.59
C GLU A 373 0.22 -16.84 -8.47
N ILE A 374 0.63 -15.64 -8.01
CA ILE A 374 0.55 -14.39 -8.75
C ILE A 374 1.95 -13.80 -9.00
N ASN A 375 2.06 -12.86 -9.94
CA ASN A 375 3.28 -12.09 -10.10
C ASN A 375 3.35 -10.97 -9.05
N VAL A 376 4.30 -11.08 -8.11
CA VAL A 376 4.47 -10.14 -6.99
C VAL A 376 5.54 -9.06 -7.23
N ARG A 377 5.99 -8.87 -8.48
CA ARG A 377 7.09 -7.96 -8.81
C ARG A 377 6.84 -6.52 -8.36
N GLU A 378 5.61 -6.05 -8.43
CA GLU A 378 5.26 -4.68 -8.02
C GLU A 378 5.31 -4.48 -6.49
N MET A 379 5.25 -5.56 -5.71
CA MET A 379 5.40 -5.53 -4.25
C MET A 379 6.83 -5.83 -3.79
N ASP A 380 7.70 -6.31 -4.68
CA ASP A 380 9.06 -6.75 -4.32
C ASP A 380 9.86 -5.59 -3.68
N PRO A 381 10.45 -5.76 -2.48
CA PRO A 381 11.22 -4.70 -1.81
C PRO A 381 12.44 -4.28 -2.62
N ARG A 382 12.98 -5.21 -3.41
CA ARG A 382 14.09 -5.00 -4.33
C ARG A 382 13.62 -4.37 -5.63
N ARG A 383 12.48 -3.66 -5.64
CA ARG A 383 12.14 -2.59 -6.60
C ARG A 383 12.77 -1.24 -6.24
N PHE A 384 13.29 -1.13 -5.01
CA PHE A 384 14.12 -0.04 -4.52
C PHE A 384 15.52 -0.54 -4.16
N GLY A 385 16.48 0.39 -4.07
CA GLY A 385 17.84 0.10 -3.65
C GLY A 385 18.51 1.31 -3.01
N PRO A 386 19.84 1.30 -2.86
CA PRO A 386 20.58 2.37 -2.17
C PRO A 386 20.44 3.78 -2.77
N TRP A 387 19.85 3.89 -3.96
CA TRP A 387 19.56 5.17 -4.60
C TRP A 387 18.32 5.85 -4.01
N ALA A 388 17.40 5.11 -3.40
CA ALA A 388 16.16 5.64 -2.83
C ALA A 388 16.46 6.20 -1.43
N THR A 389 17.07 7.39 -1.38
CA THR A 389 17.44 8.07 -0.14
C THR A 389 16.21 8.47 0.68
N LEU A 390 16.41 8.89 1.93
CA LEU A 390 15.34 9.41 2.77
C LEU A 390 14.69 10.65 2.15
N ASP A 391 15.46 11.58 1.59
CA ASP A 391 14.92 12.78 0.93
C ASP A 391 14.04 12.41 -0.27
N TYR A 392 14.51 11.48 -1.12
CA TYR A 392 13.69 10.94 -2.22
C TYR A 392 12.40 10.31 -1.70
N THR A 393 12.50 9.54 -0.62
CA THR A 393 11.36 8.86 0.00
C THR A 393 10.34 9.85 0.54
N ILE A 394 10.79 10.93 1.19
CA ILE A 394 9.95 12.01 1.69
C ILE A 394 9.23 12.69 0.53
N ASP A 395 9.97 13.19 -0.46
CA ASP A 395 9.41 13.95 -1.58
C ASP A 395 8.38 13.13 -2.35
N LYS A 396 8.70 11.86 -2.64
CA LYS A 396 7.80 10.96 -3.35
C LYS A 396 6.59 10.55 -2.54
N SER A 397 6.74 10.33 -1.23
CA SER A 397 5.60 9.92 -0.41
C SER A 397 4.62 11.07 -0.20
N ILE A 398 5.11 12.32 -0.13
CA ILE A 398 4.25 13.52 -0.14
C ILE A 398 3.50 13.63 -1.48
N ASP A 399 4.21 13.46 -2.60
CA ASP A 399 3.62 13.47 -3.95
C ASP A 399 2.55 12.38 -4.14
N GLU A 400 2.80 11.14 -3.70
CA GLU A 400 1.79 10.07 -3.72
C GLU A 400 0.62 10.35 -2.77
N TYR A 401 0.88 10.90 -1.57
CA TYR A 401 -0.17 11.24 -0.60
C TYR A 401 -1.13 12.30 -1.17
N HIS A 402 -0.59 13.38 -1.75
CA HIS A 402 -1.37 14.45 -2.38
C HIS A 402 -2.24 13.97 -3.56
N GLU A 403 -1.83 12.87 -4.20
CA GLU A 403 -2.47 12.33 -5.40
C GLU A 403 -3.32 11.08 -5.13
N MET A 404 -3.55 10.71 -3.87
CA MET A 404 -4.24 9.47 -3.44
C MET A 404 -5.56 9.20 -4.19
N TYR A 405 -6.36 10.24 -4.47
CA TYR A 405 -7.64 10.15 -5.18
C TYR A 405 -7.64 10.74 -6.59
N GLN A 406 -6.48 11.10 -7.12
CA GLN A 406 -6.34 11.62 -8.46
C GLN A 406 -6.04 10.51 -9.46
N VAL A 407 -6.30 10.79 -10.73
CA VAL A 407 -5.99 9.87 -11.83
C VAL A 407 -4.52 9.97 -12.13
N ARG A 408 -3.80 8.85 -12.00
CA ARG A 408 -2.47 8.75 -12.59
C ARG A 408 -2.61 8.42 -14.07
N MET A 409 -2.22 9.33 -14.93
CA MET A 409 -2.42 9.16 -16.37
C MET A 409 -1.45 8.12 -16.96
N PRO A 410 -1.84 7.36 -18.00
CA PRO A 410 -0.95 6.42 -18.66
C PRO A 410 0.33 7.11 -19.15
N GLY A 411 1.49 6.55 -18.82
CA GLY A 411 2.79 7.10 -19.19
C GLY A 411 3.30 8.24 -18.30
N GLU A 412 2.55 8.63 -17.27
CA GLU A 412 2.93 9.74 -16.39
C GLU A 412 4.11 9.41 -15.46
N TYR A 413 5.09 10.33 -15.45
CA TYR A 413 6.21 10.34 -14.52
C TYR A 413 6.28 11.68 -13.80
N ARG A 414 5.93 11.70 -12.51
CA ARG A 414 5.96 12.91 -11.69
C ARG A 414 7.38 13.29 -11.27
N PRO A 415 7.69 14.60 -11.17
CA PRO A 415 9.06 15.10 -10.95
C PRO A 415 9.54 15.05 -9.49
N ALA A 416 8.65 14.83 -8.52
CA ALA A 416 9.03 14.80 -7.10
C ALA A 416 10.19 13.83 -6.84
N GLY A 417 11.19 14.30 -6.09
CA GLY A 417 12.43 13.56 -5.76
C GLY A 417 13.40 13.34 -6.93
N ARG A 418 13.17 13.88 -8.13
CA ARG A 418 14.02 13.65 -9.32
C ARG A 418 14.83 14.89 -9.70
N PRO A 419 16.01 14.71 -10.34
CA PRO A 419 16.62 13.45 -10.77
C PRO A 419 17.47 12.76 -9.69
N MET A 420 17.54 11.42 -9.71
CA MET A 420 18.36 10.64 -8.76
C MET A 420 19.68 10.13 -9.36
N ARG A 421 19.64 9.51 -10.54
CA ARG A 421 20.82 8.98 -11.22
C ARG A 421 20.82 9.41 -12.67
N MET A 422 21.85 10.16 -13.04
CA MET A 422 22.03 10.69 -14.39
C MET A 422 23.23 10.03 -15.06
N THR A 423 23.16 9.86 -16.39
CA THR A 423 24.31 9.46 -17.20
C THR A 423 25.18 10.68 -17.53
N PRO A 424 26.47 10.51 -17.89
CA PRO A 424 27.33 11.64 -18.26
C PRO A 424 26.83 12.47 -19.44
N ILE A 425 25.94 11.91 -20.27
CA ILE A 425 25.33 12.58 -21.42
C ILE A 425 23.95 13.18 -21.11
N HIS A 426 23.48 13.14 -19.86
CA HIS A 426 22.15 13.62 -19.49
C HIS A 426 21.87 15.04 -19.98
N ALA A 427 22.80 15.99 -19.75
CA ALA A 427 22.63 17.37 -20.18
C ALA A 427 22.54 17.51 -21.71
N ASP A 428 23.28 16.70 -22.47
CA ASP A 428 23.22 16.70 -23.93
C ASP A 428 21.88 16.13 -24.45
N LEU A 429 21.32 15.14 -23.75
CA LEU A 429 20.01 14.56 -24.07
C LEU A 429 18.88 15.53 -23.70
N ASP A 430 18.99 16.20 -22.56
CA ASP A 430 18.05 17.22 -22.10
C ASP A 430 17.98 18.40 -23.09
N ALA A 431 19.14 18.89 -23.55
CA ALA A 431 19.24 19.92 -24.58
C ALA A 431 18.63 19.50 -25.94
N ARG A 432 18.45 18.20 -26.17
CA ARG A 432 17.78 17.64 -27.36
C ARG A 432 16.27 17.42 -27.15
N GLY A 433 15.73 17.85 -26.01
CA GLY A 433 14.31 17.72 -25.67
C GLY A 433 13.93 16.34 -25.16
N ALA A 434 14.84 15.63 -24.49
CA ALA A 434 14.52 14.33 -23.88
C ALA A 434 13.35 14.47 -22.90
N GLN A 435 12.36 13.59 -23.04
CA GLN A 435 11.27 13.42 -22.08
C GLN A 435 11.61 12.24 -21.17
N TRP A 436 11.76 12.50 -19.88
CA TRP A 436 12.41 11.58 -18.94
C TRP A 436 11.44 10.65 -18.20
N GLN A 437 11.81 9.37 -18.09
CA GLN A 437 11.20 8.40 -17.17
C GLN A 437 12.20 7.98 -16.08
N ASP A 438 11.65 7.60 -14.92
CA ASP A 438 12.41 6.92 -13.87
C ASP A 438 12.43 5.40 -14.12
N VAL A 439 13.63 4.82 -14.08
CA VAL A 439 13.86 3.38 -14.06
C VAL A 439 14.93 3.06 -13.02
N TRP A 440 14.52 2.61 -11.83
CA TRP A 440 15.44 2.27 -10.74
C TRP A 440 16.35 3.45 -10.34
N GLY A 441 15.76 4.64 -10.25
CA GLY A 441 16.43 5.90 -9.97
C GLY A 441 17.17 6.48 -11.18
N TRP A 442 17.29 5.76 -12.29
CA TRP A 442 17.89 6.30 -13.52
C TRP A 442 16.91 7.19 -14.28
N GLU A 443 17.41 8.35 -14.66
CA GLU A 443 16.81 9.18 -15.71
C GLU A 443 17.08 8.53 -17.07
N ARG A 444 16.05 7.92 -17.66
CA ARG A 444 16.11 7.32 -19.00
C ARG A 444 15.22 8.14 -19.95
N PRO A 445 15.68 8.50 -21.16
CA PRO A 445 14.81 9.11 -22.14
C PRO A 445 13.67 8.16 -22.55
N ARG A 446 12.45 8.69 -22.72
CA ARG A 446 11.31 8.02 -23.34
C ARG A 446 11.25 8.29 -24.84
N TYR A 447 11.38 9.57 -25.20
CA TYR A 447 11.39 10.11 -26.56
C TYR A 447 11.99 11.54 -26.51
N TYR A 448 12.18 12.17 -27.66
CA TYR A 448 12.72 13.53 -27.80
C TYR A 448 11.70 14.44 -28.47
N GLY A 449 11.21 15.46 -27.75
CA GLY A 449 10.16 16.33 -28.26
C GLY A 449 9.53 17.20 -27.17
N PRO A 450 8.35 17.80 -27.45
CA PRO A 450 7.57 18.52 -26.43
C PRO A 450 7.13 17.58 -25.30
N ALA A 451 6.78 18.15 -24.14
CA ALA A 451 6.19 17.40 -23.04
C ALA A 451 4.89 16.71 -23.47
N GLU A 452 4.63 15.53 -22.91
CA GLU A 452 3.45 14.76 -23.26
C GLU A 452 2.19 15.40 -22.67
N GLU A 453 1.19 15.59 -23.52
CA GLU A 453 -0.19 15.83 -23.09
C GLU A 453 -0.81 14.44 -22.85
N TYR A 454 -0.70 13.95 -21.62
CA TYR A 454 -1.10 12.59 -21.27
C TYR A 454 -2.56 12.32 -21.62
N SER A 455 -2.84 11.11 -22.11
CA SER A 455 -4.18 10.72 -22.54
C SER A 455 -4.39 9.22 -22.38
N TRP A 456 -5.65 8.82 -22.17
CA TRP A 456 -6.09 7.42 -22.31
C TRP A 456 -6.07 6.94 -23.77
N ARG A 457 -5.88 7.86 -24.72
CA ARG A 457 -5.74 7.60 -26.16
C ARG A 457 -4.32 7.96 -26.62
N ARG A 458 -4.07 7.90 -27.93
CA ARG A 458 -2.80 8.38 -28.50
C ARG A 458 -2.63 9.87 -28.16
N SER A 459 -1.52 10.20 -27.52
CA SER A 459 -1.12 11.57 -27.17
C SER A 459 -0.35 12.25 -28.30
N ASN A 460 0.02 13.51 -28.07
CA ASN A 460 0.93 14.28 -28.93
C ASN A 460 2.31 13.60 -29.13
N ALA A 461 2.72 12.69 -28.24
CA ALA A 461 3.96 11.92 -28.38
C ALA A 461 3.91 10.86 -29.49
N PHE A 462 2.72 10.47 -29.98
CA PHE A 462 2.58 9.35 -30.91
C PHE A 462 3.34 9.54 -32.22
N ASP A 463 3.21 10.71 -32.85
CA ASP A 463 3.88 10.99 -34.13
C ASP A 463 5.38 11.21 -33.94
N VAL A 464 5.79 11.83 -32.82
CA VAL A 464 7.20 12.02 -32.43
C VAL A 464 7.91 10.67 -32.27
N VAL A 465 7.31 9.75 -31.51
CA VAL A 465 7.82 8.38 -31.37
C VAL A 465 7.78 7.64 -32.71
N GLY A 466 6.77 7.92 -33.54
CA GLY A 466 6.68 7.40 -34.91
C GLY A 466 7.86 7.84 -35.80
N ASP A 467 8.29 9.09 -35.67
CA ASP A 467 9.46 9.63 -36.36
C ASP A 467 10.77 9.01 -35.87
N GLU A 468 10.92 8.79 -34.56
CA GLU A 468 12.06 8.05 -34.00
C GLU A 468 12.11 6.63 -34.56
N CYS A 469 10.97 5.92 -34.57
CA CYS A 469 10.85 4.59 -35.11
C CYS A 469 11.24 4.53 -36.60
N ARG A 470 10.73 5.46 -37.42
CA ARG A 470 11.11 5.60 -38.84
C ARG A 470 12.60 5.91 -38.99
N GLY A 471 13.13 6.81 -38.18
CA GLY A 471 14.54 7.18 -38.17
C GLY A 471 15.46 5.99 -37.90
N VAL A 472 15.12 5.12 -36.96
CA VAL A 472 15.85 3.87 -36.70
C VAL A 472 15.75 2.91 -37.90
N ARG A 473 14.57 2.80 -38.53
CA ARG A 473 14.36 1.90 -39.68
C ARG A 473 15.07 2.34 -40.95
N GLU A 474 15.12 3.64 -41.20
CA GLU A 474 15.58 4.21 -42.47
C GLU A 474 17.01 4.78 -42.40
N ARG A 475 17.55 4.99 -41.19
CA ARG A 475 18.85 5.62 -40.96
C ARG A 475 19.63 4.89 -39.85
N VAL A 476 19.97 5.61 -38.78
CA VAL A 476 20.68 5.10 -37.59
C VAL A 476 20.07 5.74 -36.35
N GLY A 477 19.80 4.93 -35.34
CA GLY A 477 19.35 5.39 -34.03
C GLY A 477 20.40 5.12 -32.96
N ILE A 478 20.48 6.02 -31.99
CA ILE A 478 21.31 5.87 -30.79
C ILE A 478 20.36 5.92 -29.60
N ALA A 479 20.42 4.91 -28.73
CA ALA A 479 19.62 4.85 -27.52
C ALA A 479 20.54 4.70 -26.29
N ASP A 480 20.26 5.47 -25.24
CA ASP A 480 20.91 5.28 -23.95
C ASP A 480 20.27 4.09 -23.22
N LEU A 481 21.01 2.98 -23.17
CA LEU A 481 20.61 1.73 -22.52
C LEU A 481 21.32 1.54 -21.16
N THR A 482 21.84 2.62 -20.58
CA THR A 482 22.64 2.56 -19.34
C THR A 482 21.86 1.99 -18.16
N ALA A 483 20.55 2.22 -18.11
CA ALA A 483 19.66 1.77 -17.04
C ALA A 483 19.46 0.24 -16.99
N PHE A 484 19.93 -0.53 -17.97
CA PHE A 484 19.89 -2.00 -17.87
C PHE A 484 20.70 -2.51 -16.69
N ALA A 485 20.13 -3.50 -16.00
CA ALA A 485 20.85 -4.30 -15.03
C ALA A 485 21.99 -5.06 -15.73
N LYS A 486 23.19 -4.98 -15.16
CA LYS A 486 24.41 -5.58 -15.72
C LYS A 486 25.04 -6.43 -14.64
N PHE A 487 25.20 -7.72 -14.93
CA PHE A 487 25.79 -8.70 -14.00
C PHE A 487 27.02 -9.32 -14.67
N THR A 488 28.10 -9.45 -13.91
CA THR A 488 29.30 -10.19 -14.32
C THR A 488 29.38 -11.46 -13.48
N VAL A 489 29.40 -12.62 -14.13
CA VAL A 489 29.48 -13.93 -13.47
C VAL A 489 30.80 -14.58 -13.85
N THR A 490 31.65 -14.82 -12.85
CA THR A 490 33.02 -15.36 -13.02
C THR A 490 33.29 -16.47 -12.02
N GLY A 491 34.23 -17.36 -12.33
CA GLY A 491 34.64 -18.48 -11.48
C GLY A 491 34.53 -19.82 -12.19
N ALA A 492 35.14 -20.86 -11.61
CA ALA A 492 35.15 -22.20 -12.20
C ALA A 492 33.73 -22.78 -12.37
N ASP A 493 32.81 -22.44 -11.47
CA ASP A 493 31.43 -22.93 -11.46
C ASP A 493 30.45 -22.04 -12.23
N ALA A 494 30.90 -20.94 -12.83
CA ALA A 494 30.03 -20.02 -13.57
C ALA A 494 29.23 -20.71 -14.70
N PRO A 495 29.83 -21.59 -15.53
CA PRO A 495 29.06 -22.30 -16.56
C PRO A 495 27.96 -23.19 -15.96
N ALA A 496 28.28 -23.95 -14.89
CA ALA A 496 27.33 -24.85 -14.25
C ALA A 496 26.17 -24.09 -13.59
N LEU A 497 26.44 -22.92 -13.00
CA LEU A 497 25.41 -22.05 -12.45
C LEU A 497 24.47 -21.54 -13.55
N LEU A 498 25.01 -21.04 -14.67
CA LEU A 498 24.22 -20.49 -15.77
C LEU A 498 23.38 -21.57 -16.47
N ASP A 499 23.93 -22.76 -16.66
CA ASP A 499 23.20 -23.92 -17.22
C ASP A 499 22.01 -24.34 -16.34
N ARG A 500 22.15 -24.22 -15.01
CA ARG A 500 21.04 -24.48 -14.08
C ARG A 500 19.96 -23.39 -14.08
N LEU A 501 20.33 -22.14 -14.27
CA LEU A 501 19.40 -20.99 -14.18
C LEU A 501 18.69 -20.67 -15.51
N SER A 502 19.33 -20.96 -16.64
CA SER A 502 18.83 -20.64 -17.97
C SER A 502 18.09 -21.82 -18.59
N ALA A 503 16.91 -21.57 -19.17
CA ALA A 503 16.25 -22.55 -20.03
C ALA A 503 16.86 -22.61 -21.45
N ASN A 504 17.69 -21.64 -21.82
CA ASN A 504 18.44 -21.61 -23.08
C ASN A 504 19.87 -22.14 -22.88
N ARG A 505 20.46 -22.68 -23.96
CA ARG A 505 21.84 -23.19 -23.98
C ARG A 505 22.89 -22.10 -23.82
#